data_AF-A0A2G6LYL1-F1
#
_entry.id   AF-A0A2G6LYL1-F1
#
_cell.length_a   1.000
_cell.length_b   1.000
_cell.length_c   1.000
_cell.angle_alpha   90.00
_cell.angle_beta   90.00
_cell.angle_gamma   90.00
#
_symmetry.space_group_name_H-M   'P 1'
#
loop_
_entity.id
_entity.type
_entity.pdbx_description
1 polymer ?
#
loop_
_entity_poly.entity_id
_entity_poly.type
_entity_poly.pdbx_seq_one_letter_code
_entity_poly.pdbx_strand_id
1 'polypeptide(L)'
;MFKTVLILLAVFGATSLYAYQGTAERIHADQYGIWSETATGQFLNIHSPEPIQNPPEVLWHYSLETGMQQKCCPMGYNCDFVFTGGWYGGAVMFQGKTGDGTPQWNYEPQTYSDWTSLGTGTCAAKTQDVFFAVQNWDSKAANTAVMCFESSSSTPLWIWSDPSFNSGAVDSPGKFACSDDGAVFAVGGVTNGHLAIHFFSPGSSTPFASYENTDIQYSPRQLRITSDGSKCIFRVSATLYRVDTATGTLEAQYALDASNDCFGISPDGSVVAYGFTAARIAVWNGSEYQLSAGTAVSGYYGGAAAVAADNNTVYFGFYKNTYKTNRIIRFDLNAGSVSWTYDYPAGSGGYQDVMKWMECTPDGRWMVAGSWGCENGGGDEVNVFYDLYPESPVFSIDTPGSISHVDISPDGRYITASGKHVHANQMGSGTDVYMGEVYFMGTGGSEPVNLAVSVYPNPAQGAFSVNAVLPETGSGVLNIYDFAGRCVYETPVAGSGQIAVSEELPAGVYNCLLNSSAGTAAARIVLID
;
A
#
# COMPACT_ATOMS: atom_id res chain seq x y z
N MET A 1 -29.69 18.34 30.06
CA MET A 1 -30.78 17.78 29.23
C MET A 1 -31.34 18.91 28.38
N PHE A 2 -30.82 19.12 27.17
CA PHE A 2 -31.44 19.98 26.16
C PHE A 2 -31.25 19.33 24.79
N LYS A 3 -32.35 19.25 24.04
CA LYS A 3 -32.43 18.68 22.70
C LYS A 3 -31.90 19.69 21.69
N THR A 4 -30.99 19.28 20.83
CA THR A 4 -30.61 20.03 19.64
C THR A 4 -31.64 19.76 18.54
N VAL A 5 -32.22 20.82 17.99
CA VAL A 5 -33.06 20.79 16.78
C VAL A 5 -32.21 21.35 15.65
N LEU A 6 -31.97 20.53 14.63
CA LEU A 6 -31.35 20.94 13.37
C LEU A 6 -32.46 21.56 12.50
N ILE A 7 -32.33 22.83 12.11
CA ILE A 7 -33.19 23.44 11.09
C ILE A 7 -32.31 23.70 9.86
N LEU A 8 -32.53 22.89 8.83
CA LEU A 8 -31.94 23.09 7.51
C LEU A 8 -32.90 23.96 6.70
N LEU A 9 -32.49 25.17 6.33
CA LEU A 9 -33.22 26.01 5.38
C LEU A 9 -32.47 26.00 4.05
N ALA A 10 -32.99 25.26 3.06
CA ALA A 10 -32.54 25.34 1.68
C ALA A 10 -33.45 26.30 0.91
N VAL A 11 -32.89 27.38 0.37
CA VAL A 11 -33.57 28.26 -0.58
C VAL A 11 -33.05 27.94 -1.97
N PHE A 12 -33.91 27.40 -2.84
CA PHE A 12 -33.58 27.16 -4.24
C PHE A 12 -34.15 28.29 -5.10
N GLY A 13 -33.26 29.02 -5.78
CA GLY A 13 -33.58 29.91 -6.88
C GLY A 13 -32.80 29.46 -8.12
N ALA A 14 -33.51 29.13 -9.19
CA ALA A 14 -32.90 28.77 -10.47
C ALA A 14 -32.60 30.04 -11.29
N THR A 15 -31.34 30.23 -11.70
CA THR A 15 -30.90 30.66 -13.05
C THR A 15 -29.40 31.00 -13.10
N SER A 16 -28.73 30.49 -14.15
CA SER A 16 -27.48 30.90 -14.82
C SER A 16 -26.15 31.01 -14.05
N LEU A 17 -25.19 30.18 -14.48
CA LEU A 17 -23.73 30.37 -14.56
C LEU A 17 -23.14 31.52 -13.71
N TYR A 18 -22.87 31.24 -12.44
CA TYR A 18 -21.86 31.94 -11.63
C TYR A 18 -21.18 30.92 -10.73
N ALA A 19 -19.88 31.11 -10.50
CA ALA A 19 -19.10 30.32 -9.55
C ALA A 19 -19.84 30.24 -8.21
N TYR A 20 -20.14 29.02 -7.75
CA TYR A 20 -20.67 28.81 -6.42
C TYR A 20 -19.59 29.18 -5.41
N GLN A 21 -19.76 30.33 -4.75
CA GLN A 21 -19.04 30.61 -3.51
C GLN A 21 -19.65 29.73 -2.43
N GLY A 22 -19.04 28.58 -2.17
CA GLY A 22 -19.30 27.84 -0.94
C GLY A 22 -18.75 28.65 0.23
N THR A 23 -19.62 29.36 0.95
CA THR A 23 -19.25 29.97 2.22
C THR A 23 -19.33 28.89 3.31
N ALA A 24 -18.20 28.49 3.87
CA ALA A 24 -18.20 27.80 5.15
C ALA A 24 -18.32 28.86 6.24
N GLU A 25 -19.47 28.90 6.91
CA GLU A 25 -19.65 29.74 8.09
C GLU A 25 -19.22 28.94 9.32
N ARG A 26 -18.18 29.41 10.02
CA ARG A 26 -17.74 28.80 11.28
C ARG A 26 -18.40 29.56 12.42
N ILE A 27 -19.26 28.90 13.19
CA ILE A 27 -19.92 29.50 14.35
C ILE A 27 -19.11 29.19 15.60
N HIS A 28 -18.68 30.24 16.29
CA HIS A 28 -18.02 30.19 17.58
C HIS A 28 -19.04 30.47 18.68
N ALA A 29 -18.97 29.69 19.76
CA ALA A 29 -19.73 29.96 20.97
C ALA A 29 -18.78 29.87 22.17
N ASP A 30 -18.66 30.97 22.90
CA ASP A 30 -17.93 30.98 24.17
C ASP A 30 -18.72 31.73 25.25
N GLN A 31 -18.10 31.96 26.41
CA GLN A 31 -18.74 32.65 27.53
C GLN A 31 -19.13 34.11 27.24
N TYR A 32 -18.70 34.69 26.12
CA TYR A 32 -18.98 36.07 25.71
C TYR A 32 -20.00 36.17 24.57
N GLY A 33 -20.46 35.04 24.00
CA GLY A 33 -21.56 35.01 23.05
C GLY A 33 -21.32 34.09 21.87
N ILE A 34 -22.17 34.24 20.85
CA ILE A 34 -22.06 33.50 19.58
C ILE A 34 -21.66 34.51 18.50
N TRP A 35 -20.62 34.20 17.73
CA TRP A 35 -20.26 34.94 16.53
C TRP A 35 -19.86 33.98 15.41
N SER A 36 -19.97 34.42 14.15
CA SER A 36 -19.52 33.65 12.99
C SER A 36 -18.34 34.31 12.31
N GLU A 37 -17.47 33.50 11.73
CA GLU A 37 -16.40 33.93 10.82
C GLU A 37 -16.62 33.27 9.46
N THR A 38 -16.58 34.08 8.39
CA THR A 38 -16.74 33.61 7.01
C THR A 38 -15.36 33.49 6.37
N ALA A 39 -14.86 32.27 6.21
CA ALA A 39 -13.63 32.05 5.45
C ALA A 39 -13.91 32.13 3.94
N THR A 40 -13.29 33.08 3.24
CA THR A 40 -13.37 33.20 1.78
C THR A 40 -12.04 32.79 1.14
N GLY A 41 -11.97 31.56 0.62
CA GLY A 41 -10.92 31.11 -0.28
C GLY A 41 -11.48 30.93 -1.69
N GLN A 42 -10.77 31.40 -2.72
CA GLN A 42 -11.11 31.08 -4.11
C GLN A 42 -10.74 29.62 -4.39
N PHE A 43 -11.73 28.75 -4.50
CA PHE A 43 -11.53 27.38 -4.99
C PHE A 43 -11.75 27.36 -6.50
N LEU A 44 -10.71 26.99 -7.24
CA LEU A 44 -10.84 26.69 -8.66
C LEU A 44 -11.51 25.34 -8.80
N ASN A 45 -12.73 25.35 -9.35
CA ASN A 45 -13.41 24.15 -9.80
C ASN A 45 -12.71 23.72 -11.11
N ILE A 46 -11.70 22.86 -11.00
CA ILE A 46 -11.09 22.22 -12.15
C ILE A 46 -11.91 20.95 -12.40
N HIS A 47 -12.41 20.82 -13.63
CA HIS A 47 -13.11 19.66 -14.14
C HIS A 47 -12.55 18.33 -13.58
N SER A 48 -13.37 17.56 -12.88
CA SER A 48 -13.19 16.12 -12.78
C SER A 48 -13.57 15.53 -14.15
N PRO A 49 -12.70 14.79 -14.84
CA PRO A 49 -13.20 13.79 -15.78
C PRO A 49 -14.01 12.75 -14.97
N GLU A 50 -14.98 12.15 -15.64
CA GLU A 50 -15.90 11.13 -15.11
C GLU A 50 -15.21 10.04 -14.27
N PRO A 51 -15.93 9.34 -13.37
CA PRO A 51 -15.34 8.28 -12.56
C PRO A 51 -14.64 7.27 -13.47
N ILE A 52 -13.34 7.09 -13.17
CA ILE A 52 -12.51 5.97 -13.59
C ILE A 52 -13.36 4.69 -13.61
N GLN A 53 -13.24 3.91 -14.69
CA GLN A 53 -13.75 2.55 -14.69
C GLN A 53 -13.06 1.82 -13.55
N ASN A 54 -13.73 1.69 -12.40
CA ASN A 54 -13.25 0.82 -11.34
C ASN A 54 -13.10 -0.57 -11.98
N PRO A 55 -11.86 -1.09 -12.07
CA PRO A 55 -11.68 -2.46 -12.51
C PRO A 55 -12.60 -3.36 -11.68
N PRO A 56 -13.21 -4.42 -12.24
CA PRO A 56 -14.03 -5.34 -11.48
C PRO A 56 -13.30 -5.95 -10.26
N GLU A 57 -11.97 -5.84 -10.22
CA GLU A 57 -11.08 -6.24 -9.14
C GLU A 57 -11.06 -5.25 -7.95
N VAL A 58 -11.55 -4.01 -8.09
CA VAL A 58 -11.69 -3.09 -6.95
C VAL A 58 -12.91 -3.49 -6.13
N LEU A 59 -12.67 -4.03 -4.94
CA LEU A 59 -13.73 -4.45 -4.01
C LEU A 59 -14.53 -3.25 -3.50
N TRP A 60 -13.81 -2.19 -3.12
CA TRP A 60 -14.40 -0.92 -2.74
C TRP A 60 -13.40 0.22 -2.87
N HIS A 61 -13.95 1.43 -2.96
CA HIS A 61 -13.21 2.69 -3.04
C HIS A 61 -13.91 3.72 -2.17
N TYR A 62 -13.13 4.39 -1.33
CA TYR A 62 -13.54 5.56 -0.58
C TYR A 62 -12.86 6.80 -1.17
N SER A 63 -13.65 7.81 -1.50
CA SER A 63 -13.15 9.05 -2.10
C SER A 63 -13.74 10.29 -1.44
N LEU A 64 -12.93 11.32 -1.28
CA LEU A 64 -13.37 12.70 -1.03
C LEU A 64 -12.58 13.62 -1.94
N GLU A 65 -13.26 14.46 -2.72
CA GLU A 65 -12.60 15.42 -3.62
C GLU A 65 -11.93 16.58 -2.87
N THR A 66 -12.36 16.86 -1.64
CA THR A 66 -11.84 17.96 -0.82
C THR A 66 -11.65 17.54 0.64
N GLY A 67 -10.78 18.27 1.36
CA GLY A 67 -10.55 18.07 2.79
C GLY A 67 -9.37 17.16 3.09
N MET A 68 -9.61 16.09 3.84
CA MET A 68 -8.55 15.19 4.33
C MET A 68 -7.77 14.57 3.18
N GLN A 69 -6.46 14.34 3.38
CA GLN A 69 -5.62 13.57 2.47
C GLN A 69 -5.13 12.33 3.20
N GLN A 70 -5.63 11.15 2.85
CA GLN A 70 -5.07 9.91 3.38
C GLN A 70 -3.85 9.49 2.57
N LYS A 71 -2.81 9.02 3.25
CA LYS A 71 -1.51 8.75 2.66
C LYS A 71 -0.84 7.50 3.21
N CYS A 72 -1.37 6.92 4.28
CA CYS A 72 -1.00 5.62 4.82
C CYS A 72 -2.23 4.71 4.77
N CYS A 73 -2.08 3.45 4.39
CA CYS A 73 -3.21 2.50 4.28
C CYS A 73 -2.84 1.04 4.57
N PRO A 74 -2.12 0.74 5.67
CA PRO A 74 -1.80 -0.63 6.03
C PRO A 74 -3.06 -1.51 6.13
N MET A 75 -2.94 -2.74 5.65
CA MET A 75 -3.87 -3.82 5.88
C MET A 75 -3.53 -4.55 7.16
N GLY A 76 -4.53 -4.72 8.02
CA GLY A 76 -4.37 -5.41 9.30
C GLY A 76 -5.21 -6.66 9.39
N TYR A 77 -4.85 -7.51 10.35
CA TYR A 77 -5.64 -8.64 10.81
C TYR A 77 -6.16 -9.52 9.66
N ASN A 78 -5.24 -10.09 8.88
CA ASN A 78 -5.51 -10.96 7.73
C ASN A 78 -6.38 -10.28 6.66
N CYS A 79 -6.13 -8.99 6.42
CA CYS A 79 -6.84 -8.14 5.47
C CYS A 79 -8.32 -7.94 5.79
N ASP A 80 -8.72 -8.21 7.04
CA ASP A 80 -10.09 -7.92 7.51
C ASP A 80 -10.29 -6.42 7.71
N PHE A 81 -9.22 -5.64 7.82
CA PHE A 81 -9.30 -4.19 8.04
C PHE A 81 -8.25 -3.41 7.26
N VAL A 82 -8.60 -2.17 6.91
CA VAL A 82 -7.68 -1.16 6.34
C VAL A 82 -7.68 0.04 7.29
N PHE A 83 -6.51 0.40 7.80
CA PHE A 83 -6.37 1.46 8.79
C PHE A 83 -5.58 2.64 8.23
N THR A 84 -6.25 3.75 7.96
CA THR A 84 -5.68 4.85 7.19
C THR A 84 -5.44 6.10 8.02
N GLY A 85 -4.41 6.86 7.64
CA GLY A 85 -4.10 8.18 8.17
C GLY A 85 -3.51 9.09 7.10
N GLY A 86 -3.53 10.40 7.34
CA GLY A 86 -2.72 11.33 6.55
C GLY A 86 -2.84 12.78 7.01
N TRP A 87 -2.83 13.71 6.05
CA TRP A 87 -2.77 15.15 6.32
C TRP A 87 -4.19 15.73 6.52
N TYR A 88 -4.35 16.59 7.54
CA TYR A 88 -5.62 17.19 7.99
C TYR A 88 -6.70 16.16 8.40
N GLY A 89 -6.34 14.90 8.61
CA GLY A 89 -7.28 13.84 8.96
C GLY A 89 -6.85 13.02 10.16
N GLY A 90 -7.83 12.46 10.86
CA GLY A 90 -7.64 11.48 11.91
C GLY A 90 -7.30 10.09 11.37
N ALA A 91 -7.26 9.13 12.30
CA ALA A 91 -7.11 7.73 11.95
C ALA A 91 -8.49 7.16 11.59
N VAL A 92 -8.63 6.50 10.44
CA VAL A 92 -9.92 5.99 9.94
C VAL A 92 -9.82 4.49 9.69
N MET A 93 -10.82 3.75 10.14
CA MET A 93 -10.89 2.30 9.99
C MET A 93 -11.93 1.92 8.96
N PHE A 94 -11.58 1.02 8.06
CA PHE A 94 -12.48 0.42 7.08
C PHE A 94 -12.50 -1.10 7.27
N GLN A 95 -13.65 -1.71 7.00
CA GLN A 95 -13.71 -3.15 6.78
C GLN A 95 -12.95 -3.46 5.48
N GLY A 96 -12.00 -4.39 5.52
CA GLY A 96 -11.14 -4.78 4.42
C GLY A 96 -11.86 -5.62 3.37
N LYS A 97 -11.45 -6.88 3.18
CA LYS A 97 -11.91 -7.73 2.05
C LYS A 97 -13.42 -8.01 2.00
N THR A 98 -14.16 -7.71 3.07
CA THR A 98 -15.62 -7.87 3.14
C THR A 98 -16.37 -6.55 3.31
N GLY A 99 -15.67 -5.42 3.18
CA GLY A 99 -16.23 -4.09 3.35
C GLY A 99 -16.88 -3.54 2.08
N ASP A 100 -17.32 -2.29 2.18
CA ASP A 100 -17.97 -1.54 1.09
C ASP A 100 -17.39 -0.13 0.91
N GLY A 101 -16.25 0.17 1.55
CA GLY A 101 -15.63 1.50 1.54
C GLY A 101 -16.28 2.51 2.48
N THR A 102 -17.25 2.10 3.32
CA THR A 102 -17.76 2.94 4.40
C THR A 102 -16.83 2.87 5.62
N PRO A 103 -16.40 4.01 6.20
CA PRO A 103 -15.67 4.02 7.46
C PRO A 103 -16.45 3.32 8.57
N GLN A 104 -15.84 2.33 9.23
CA GLN A 104 -16.39 1.70 10.43
C GLN A 104 -16.38 2.69 11.58
N TRP A 105 -15.28 3.42 11.72
CA TRP A 105 -15.13 4.51 12.65
C TRP A 105 -13.97 5.41 12.24
N ASN A 106 -13.95 6.59 12.84
CA ASN A 106 -12.86 7.55 12.73
C ASN A 106 -12.47 8.07 14.12
N TYR A 107 -11.19 8.28 14.32
CA TYR A 107 -10.63 8.97 15.47
C TYR A 107 -10.04 10.29 15.01
N GLU A 108 -10.82 11.35 15.17
CA GLU A 108 -10.34 12.72 15.01
C GLU A 108 -9.76 13.20 16.35
N PRO A 109 -8.54 13.73 16.38
CA PRO A 109 -8.03 14.35 17.58
C PRO A 109 -8.87 15.58 17.94
N GLN A 110 -8.97 15.88 19.24
CA GLN A 110 -9.63 17.09 19.70
C GLN A 110 -8.91 18.31 19.11
N THR A 111 -9.57 19.04 18.21
CA THR A 111 -9.03 20.25 17.60
C THR A 111 -8.88 21.34 18.67
N TYR A 112 -7.66 21.82 18.93
CA TYR A 112 -7.50 23.07 19.67
C TYR A 112 -7.56 24.24 18.68
N SER A 113 -7.96 25.41 19.18
CA SER A 113 -8.32 26.59 18.40
C SER A 113 -7.19 27.19 17.54
N ASP A 114 -5.95 26.71 17.68
CA ASP A 114 -4.73 27.23 17.07
C ASP A 114 -4.05 26.25 16.09
N TRP A 115 -4.73 25.17 15.69
CA TRP A 115 -4.14 24.10 14.88
C TRP A 115 -4.13 24.40 13.39
N THR A 116 -2.94 24.42 12.78
CA THR A 116 -2.76 24.69 11.35
C THR A 116 -2.29 23.50 10.53
N SER A 117 -1.70 22.45 11.13
CA SER A 117 -1.27 21.23 10.41
C SER A 117 -1.31 20.01 11.33
N LEU A 118 -2.23 19.08 11.07
CA LEU A 118 -2.31 17.76 11.70
C LEU A 118 -1.85 16.72 10.69
N GLY A 119 -0.83 15.93 11.05
CA GLY A 119 -0.47 14.72 10.31
C GLY A 119 -0.77 13.48 11.16
N THR A 120 -1.41 12.49 10.57
CA THR A 120 -1.66 11.17 11.17
C THR A 120 -1.01 10.09 10.30
N GLY A 121 -0.12 9.30 10.89
CA GLY A 121 0.41 8.08 10.30
C GLY A 121 -0.24 6.85 10.92
N THR A 122 -0.41 5.78 10.17
CA THR A 122 -1.02 4.52 10.65
C THR A 122 -0.17 3.29 10.34
N CYS A 123 -0.16 2.34 11.27
CA CYS A 123 0.42 1.00 11.12
C CYS A 123 -0.61 -0.04 11.57
N ALA A 124 -0.58 -1.24 10.98
CA ALA A 124 -1.44 -2.34 11.36
C ALA A 124 -0.63 -3.62 11.53
N ALA A 125 -0.92 -4.39 12.58
CA ALA A 125 -0.40 -5.74 12.71
C ALA A 125 -1.07 -6.63 11.65
N LYS A 126 -0.28 -7.44 10.93
CA LYS A 126 -0.80 -8.33 9.89
C LYS A 126 -1.69 -9.44 10.46
N THR A 127 -1.37 -9.95 11.65
CA THR A 127 -2.01 -11.17 12.20
C THR A 127 -2.83 -10.96 13.46
N GLN A 128 -2.70 -9.81 14.13
CA GLN A 128 -3.40 -9.49 15.37
C GLN A 128 -4.34 -8.30 15.19
N ASP A 129 -5.36 -8.21 16.03
CA ASP A 129 -6.29 -7.08 16.09
C ASP A 129 -5.64 -5.89 16.82
N VAL A 130 -4.53 -5.39 16.28
CA VAL A 130 -3.71 -4.33 16.88
C VAL A 130 -3.33 -3.32 15.80
N PHE A 131 -3.64 -2.06 16.08
CA PHE A 131 -3.41 -0.95 15.16
C PHE A 131 -2.76 0.22 15.89
N PHE A 132 -1.81 0.89 15.24
CA PHE A 132 -1.11 2.03 15.82
C PHE A 132 -1.30 3.27 14.98
N ALA A 133 -1.51 4.42 15.64
CA ALA A 133 -1.48 5.72 14.99
C ALA A 133 -0.43 6.62 15.63
N VAL A 134 0.23 7.44 14.81
CA VAL A 134 1.11 8.52 15.26
C VAL A 134 0.54 9.83 14.77
N GLN A 135 0.36 10.78 15.67
CA GLN A 135 -0.04 12.13 15.34
C GLN A 135 1.09 13.10 15.65
N ASN A 136 1.26 14.08 14.77
CA ASN A 136 2.16 15.20 14.97
C ASN A 136 1.46 16.52 14.66
N TRP A 137 1.80 17.56 15.43
CA TRP A 137 1.23 18.90 15.34
C TRP A 137 2.28 19.95 14.99
N ASP A 138 2.03 20.75 13.95
CA ASP A 138 2.97 21.79 13.50
C ASP A 138 2.87 23.09 14.30
N SER A 139 3.97 23.44 14.99
CA SER A 139 4.77 24.68 14.80
C SER A 139 5.29 25.32 16.09
N LYS A 140 4.86 24.92 17.30
CA LYS A 140 5.27 25.62 18.53
C LYS A 140 5.67 24.79 19.76
N ALA A 141 5.40 23.49 19.79
CA ALA A 141 5.96 22.60 20.82
C ALA A 141 6.02 21.18 20.25
N ALA A 142 7.08 20.44 20.57
CA ALA A 142 7.14 19.02 20.30
C ALA A 142 5.91 18.39 20.93
N ASN A 143 5.03 17.82 20.12
CA ASN A 143 3.83 17.14 20.56
C ASN A 143 3.63 16.03 19.54
N THR A 144 4.18 14.86 19.85
CA THR A 144 3.84 13.64 19.13
C THR A 144 2.93 12.83 20.04
N ALA A 145 1.82 12.34 19.50
CA ALA A 145 1.00 11.35 20.19
C ALA A 145 1.12 10.00 19.49
N VAL A 146 1.34 8.95 20.26
CA VAL A 146 1.30 7.56 19.80
C VAL A 146 0.10 6.89 20.45
N MET A 147 -0.68 6.17 19.66
CA MET A 147 -1.93 5.56 20.09
C MET A 147 -1.99 4.12 19.61
N CYS A 148 -2.65 3.27 20.40
CA CYS A 148 -2.95 1.89 20.04
C CYS A 148 -4.46 1.67 20.04
N PHE A 149 -4.96 0.90 19.08
CA PHE A 149 -6.38 0.61 18.87
C PHE A 149 -6.59 -0.89 18.63
N GLU A 150 -7.84 -1.31 18.84
CA GLU A 150 -8.40 -2.53 18.27
C GLU A 150 -9.41 -2.13 17.18
N SER A 151 -9.68 -3.02 16.23
CA SER A 151 -10.61 -2.77 15.11
C SER A 151 -12.02 -2.43 15.56
N SER A 152 -12.43 -2.86 16.76
CA SER A 152 -13.79 -2.71 17.27
C SER A 152 -14.12 -1.33 17.84
N SER A 153 -13.13 -0.44 18.02
CA SER A 153 -13.31 0.81 18.77
C SER A 153 -12.45 1.96 18.25
N SER A 154 -13.06 3.14 18.11
CA SER A 154 -12.33 4.40 17.88
C SER A 154 -11.70 5.00 19.13
N THR A 155 -11.93 4.43 20.31
CA THR A 155 -11.24 4.84 21.53
C THR A 155 -9.90 4.11 21.62
N PRO A 156 -8.76 4.83 21.69
CA PRO A 156 -7.46 4.18 21.86
C PRO A 156 -7.43 3.36 23.15
N LEU A 157 -6.81 2.17 23.09
CA LEU A 157 -6.45 1.38 24.27
C LEU A 157 -5.57 2.20 25.21
N TRP A 158 -4.68 3.00 24.63
CA TRP A 158 -3.84 3.94 25.33
C TRP A 158 -3.34 5.04 24.41
N ILE A 159 -2.87 6.13 25.02
CA ILE A 159 -2.25 7.26 24.36
C ILE A 159 -0.95 7.56 25.10
N TRP A 160 0.14 7.69 24.36
CA TRP A 160 1.41 8.25 24.82
C TRP A 160 1.61 9.62 24.20
N SER A 161 2.12 10.57 24.98
CA SER A 161 2.61 11.84 24.48
C SER A 161 3.81 12.29 25.29
N ASP A 162 4.81 12.84 24.61
CA ASP A 162 5.98 13.45 25.23
C ASP A 162 6.23 14.82 24.59
N PRO A 163 6.18 15.91 25.36
CA PRO A 163 6.36 17.26 24.83
C PRO A 163 7.79 17.57 24.38
N SER A 164 8.73 16.64 24.56
CA SER A 164 10.11 16.74 24.11
C SER A 164 10.38 15.94 22.82
N PHE A 165 9.46 15.07 22.40
CA PHE A 165 9.60 14.22 21.22
C PHE A 165 8.82 14.76 20.01
N ASN A 166 9.52 14.88 18.88
CA ASN A 166 8.97 15.34 17.61
C ASN A 166 9.28 14.35 16.49
N SER A 167 8.28 13.61 16.02
CA SER A 167 8.37 12.73 14.85
C SER A 167 8.45 13.48 13.50
N GLY A 168 8.15 14.78 13.48
CA GLY A 168 7.96 15.60 12.28
C GLY A 168 6.73 15.17 11.47
N ALA A 169 6.74 15.40 10.16
CA ALA A 169 5.66 14.98 9.27
C ALA A 169 5.47 13.45 9.28
N VAL A 170 4.38 12.96 9.90
CA VAL A 170 4.00 11.53 10.01
C VAL A 170 2.83 11.17 9.11
N ASP A 171 2.31 12.12 8.34
CA ASP A 171 1.24 11.89 7.37
C ASP A 171 1.65 10.95 6.23
N SER A 172 2.95 10.69 6.05
CA SER A 172 3.46 9.78 5.02
C SER A 172 4.12 8.56 5.65
N PRO A 173 4.08 7.40 4.97
CA PRO A 173 4.64 6.16 5.49
C PRO A 173 6.16 6.26 5.63
N GLY A 174 6.73 5.47 6.54
CA GLY A 174 8.17 5.30 6.71
C GLY A 174 8.78 5.91 7.97
N LYS A 175 8.06 6.66 8.79
CA LYS A 175 8.60 7.12 10.09
C LYS A 175 8.25 6.25 11.28
N PHE A 176 7.43 5.25 11.03
CA PHE A 176 6.93 4.32 12.01
C PHE A 176 6.74 2.97 11.31
N ALA A 177 6.77 1.90 12.10
CA ALA A 177 6.51 0.54 11.63
C ALA A 177 6.12 -0.33 12.82
N CYS A 178 5.43 -1.44 12.56
CA CYS A 178 5.06 -2.45 13.54
C CYS A 178 5.42 -3.83 13.01
N SER A 179 5.74 -4.75 13.92
CA SER A 179 5.99 -6.17 13.59
C SER A 179 4.73 -6.82 13.03
N ASP A 180 4.87 -7.95 12.33
CA ASP A 180 3.73 -8.62 11.68
C ASP A 180 2.67 -9.11 12.70
N ASP A 181 3.09 -9.36 13.93
CA ASP A 181 2.23 -9.70 15.06
C ASP A 181 1.81 -8.49 15.93
N GLY A 182 2.31 -7.29 15.63
CA GLY A 182 2.05 -6.07 16.40
C GLY A 182 2.69 -6.03 17.79
N ALA A 183 3.53 -7.00 18.16
CA ALA A 183 4.18 -7.04 19.47
C ALA A 183 5.13 -5.86 19.70
N VAL A 184 5.72 -5.33 18.62
CA VAL A 184 6.60 -4.16 18.65
C VAL A 184 6.11 -3.11 17.66
N PHE A 185 5.93 -1.89 18.15
CA PHE A 185 5.73 -0.69 17.35
C PHE A 185 6.92 0.26 17.55
N ALA A 186 7.46 0.81 16.46
CA ALA A 186 8.55 1.75 16.47
C ALA A 186 8.10 3.09 15.85
N VAL A 187 8.49 4.20 16.47
CA VAL A 187 8.33 5.55 15.90
C VAL A 187 9.63 6.32 16.00
N GLY A 188 10.03 6.93 14.89
CA GLY A 188 11.23 7.73 14.79
C GLY A 188 10.95 9.23 14.86
N GLY A 189 11.85 9.97 15.48
CA GLY A 189 11.74 11.41 15.66
C GLY A 189 12.99 12.02 16.23
N VAL A 190 12.79 13.14 16.94
CA VAL A 190 13.82 13.91 17.63
C VAL A 190 13.34 14.15 19.06
N THR A 191 14.07 13.67 20.06
CA THR A 191 13.87 13.97 21.49
C THR A 191 14.91 14.99 21.92
N ASN A 192 14.50 16.07 22.60
CA ASN A 192 15.45 17.07 23.13
C ASN A 192 16.49 17.56 22.08
N GLY A 193 16.05 17.73 20.84
CA GLY A 193 16.89 18.22 19.74
C GLY A 193 17.82 17.18 19.10
N HIS A 194 17.73 15.89 19.47
CA HIS A 194 18.54 14.83 18.87
C HIS A 194 17.73 13.59 18.47
N LEU A 195 18.28 12.77 17.58
CA LEU A 195 17.65 11.57 17.02
C LEU A 195 17.17 10.64 18.13
N ALA A 196 15.91 10.22 18.03
CA ALA A 196 15.33 9.22 18.92
C ALA A 196 14.41 8.26 18.16
N ILE A 197 14.45 6.98 18.53
CA ILE A 197 13.47 5.96 18.15
C ILE A 197 12.89 5.38 19.44
N HIS A 198 11.57 5.39 19.57
CA HIS A 198 10.86 4.80 20.72
C HIS A 198 10.17 3.51 20.31
N PHE A 199 10.26 2.48 21.17
CA PHE A 199 9.66 1.16 20.97
C PHE A 199 8.54 0.89 21.97
N PHE A 200 7.37 0.51 21.47
CA PHE A 200 6.15 0.29 22.25
C PHE A 200 5.64 -1.12 22.07
N SER A 201 4.94 -1.61 23.08
CA SER A 201 4.15 -2.85 23.01
C SER A 201 2.66 -2.47 23.08
N PRO A 202 1.74 -3.30 22.54
CA PRO A 202 0.32 -3.00 22.58
C PRO A 202 -0.25 -2.93 24.00
N GLY A 203 0.44 -3.50 25.00
CA GLY A 203 0.01 -3.49 26.40
C GLY A 203 0.41 -2.24 27.20
N SER A 204 1.15 -1.27 26.64
CA SER A 204 1.68 -0.14 27.41
C SER A 204 1.87 1.11 26.57
N SER A 205 1.44 2.26 27.10
CA SER A 205 1.79 3.59 26.55
C SER A 205 3.21 4.04 26.88
N THR A 206 3.98 3.31 27.68
CA THR A 206 5.36 3.69 27.97
C THR A 206 6.29 2.95 27.00
N PRO A 207 7.22 3.65 26.30
CA PRO A 207 8.24 2.97 25.52
C PRO A 207 9.00 1.98 26.40
N PHE A 208 9.09 0.71 25.99
CA PHE A 208 9.84 -0.29 26.75
C PHE A 208 11.35 -0.18 26.49
N ALA A 209 11.73 0.44 25.37
CA ALA A 209 13.10 0.76 24.99
C ALA A 209 13.14 1.99 24.09
N SER A 210 14.30 2.63 24.01
CA SER A 210 14.58 3.75 23.10
C SER A 210 16.01 3.68 22.59
N TYR A 211 16.22 4.06 21.33
CA TYR A 211 17.55 4.40 20.81
C TYR A 211 17.65 5.91 20.66
N GLU A 212 18.70 6.51 21.21
CA GLU A 212 18.97 7.94 21.11
C GLU A 212 20.42 8.18 20.65
N ASN A 213 20.63 9.23 19.85
CA ASN A 213 21.95 9.65 19.44
C ASN A 213 22.07 11.18 19.46
N THR A 214 22.79 11.69 20.47
CA THR A 214 22.92 13.13 20.75
C THR A 214 23.69 13.91 19.68
N ASP A 215 24.43 13.23 18.81
CA ASP A 215 25.25 13.87 17.77
C ASP A 215 24.45 14.14 16.49
N ILE A 216 23.20 13.67 16.40
CA ILE A 216 22.37 13.74 15.20
C ILE A 216 21.09 14.51 15.53
N GLN A 217 20.80 15.58 14.80
CA GLN A 217 19.64 16.46 15.06
C GLN A 217 18.44 16.21 14.15
N TYR A 218 18.45 15.11 13.40
CA TYR A 218 17.45 14.80 12.37
C TYR A 218 16.69 13.53 12.71
N SER A 219 15.39 13.53 12.42
CA SER A 219 14.56 12.33 12.47
C SER A 219 14.87 11.38 11.30
N PRO A 220 14.56 10.08 11.42
CA PRO A 220 14.68 9.17 10.30
C PRO A 220 13.72 9.57 9.19
N ARG A 221 14.20 9.44 7.95
CA ARG A 221 13.37 9.62 6.75
C ARG A 221 12.56 8.36 6.46
N GLN A 222 13.19 7.20 6.65
CA GLN A 222 12.59 5.88 6.51
C GLN A 222 13.09 4.94 7.60
N LEU A 223 12.16 4.13 8.08
CA LEU A 223 12.27 3.15 9.14
C LEU A 223 11.45 1.92 8.74
N ARG A 224 11.97 0.76 9.06
CA ARG A 224 11.31 -0.54 8.95
C ARG A 224 11.64 -1.36 10.20
N ILE A 225 10.82 -2.35 10.47
CA ILE A 225 11.03 -3.33 11.52
C ILE A 225 11.00 -4.72 10.90
N THR A 226 11.79 -5.64 11.45
CA THR A 226 11.71 -7.06 11.06
C THR A 226 10.34 -7.64 11.41
N SER A 227 9.91 -8.66 10.69
CA SER A 227 8.61 -9.31 10.88
C SER A 227 8.42 -9.81 12.31
N ASP A 228 9.48 -10.29 12.95
CA ASP A 228 9.51 -10.75 14.34
C ASP A 228 9.66 -9.62 15.37
N GLY A 229 9.76 -8.37 14.91
CA GLY A 229 9.92 -7.19 15.76
C GLY A 229 11.29 -7.04 16.40
N SER A 230 12.26 -7.94 16.17
CA SER A 230 13.53 -7.96 16.89
C SER A 230 14.51 -6.85 16.51
N LYS A 231 14.40 -6.30 15.29
CA LYS A 231 15.30 -5.25 14.78
C LYS A 231 14.53 -4.11 14.15
N CYS A 232 14.98 -2.90 14.47
CA CYS A 232 14.58 -1.68 13.78
C CYS A 232 15.73 -1.25 12.86
N ILE A 233 15.43 -1.11 11.57
CA ILE A 233 16.40 -0.70 10.56
C ILE A 233 15.88 0.58 9.93
N PHE A 234 16.67 1.64 10.03
CA PHE A 234 16.25 2.95 9.59
C PHE A 234 17.44 3.74 9.07
N ARG A 235 17.14 4.89 8.48
CA ARG A 235 18.18 5.77 7.96
C ARG A 235 17.95 7.22 8.30
N VAL A 236 19.07 7.88 8.56
CA VAL A 236 19.16 9.31 8.79
C VAL A 236 20.27 9.82 7.89
N SER A 237 19.98 10.84 7.08
CA SER A 237 20.89 11.30 6.02
C SER A 237 21.30 10.14 5.10
N ALA A 238 22.61 9.94 4.88
CA ALA A 238 23.17 8.86 4.08
C ALA A 238 23.72 7.70 4.95
N THR A 239 23.19 7.51 6.16
CA THR A 239 23.62 6.44 7.07
C THR A 239 22.43 5.56 7.44
N LEU A 240 22.62 4.25 7.33
CA LEU A 240 21.74 3.19 7.82
C LEU A 240 22.13 2.84 9.25
N TYR A 241 21.14 2.53 10.06
CA TYR A 241 21.26 2.09 11.45
C TYR A 241 20.49 0.79 11.62
N ARG A 242 21.06 -0.14 12.36
CA ARG A 242 20.39 -1.36 12.84
C ARG A 242 20.39 -1.34 14.36
N VAL A 243 19.21 -1.36 14.95
CA VAL A 243 19.00 -1.28 16.40
C VAL A 243 18.24 -2.52 16.86
N ASP A 244 18.70 -3.11 17.95
CA ASP A 244 17.96 -4.12 18.70
C ASP A 244 16.77 -3.47 19.41
N THR A 245 15.55 -3.90 19.09
CA THR A 245 14.33 -3.24 19.61
C THR A 245 14.14 -3.51 21.09
N ALA A 246 14.52 -4.70 21.57
CA ALA A 246 14.36 -5.10 22.96
C ALA A 246 15.17 -4.23 23.93
N THR A 247 16.33 -3.76 23.50
CA THR A 247 17.26 -2.99 24.35
C THR A 247 17.46 -1.54 23.91
N GLY A 248 17.11 -1.18 22.68
CA GLY A 248 17.46 0.11 22.08
C GLY A 248 18.95 0.23 21.73
N THR A 249 19.69 -0.87 21.73
CA THR A 249 21.14 -0.87 21.46
C THR A 249 21.42 -0.81 19.96
N LEU A 250 22.34 0.07 19.56
CA LEU A 250 22.89 0.09 18.20
C LEU A 250 23.73 -1.16 17.94
N GLU A 251 23.38 -1.95 16.94
CA GLU A 251 24.15 -3.12 16.51
C GLU A 251 25.16 -2.76 15.42
N ALA A 252 24.74 -1.93 14.45
CA ALA A 252 25.59 -1.56 13.32
C ALA A 252 25.15 -0.28 12.63
N GLN A 253 26.09 0.31 11.90
CA GLN A 253 25.88 1.41 10.96
C GLN A 253 26.44 1.06 9.60
N TYR A 254 25.88 1.67 8.55
CA TYR A 254 26.34 1.46 7.18
C TYR A 254 26.12 2.71 6.32
N ALA A 255 27.09 3.04 5.46
CA ALA A 255 27.02 4.23 4.60
C ALA A 255 26.23 3.93 3.30
N LEU A 256 25.20 4.73 3.01
CA LEU A 256 24.28 4.57 1.87
C LEU A 256 24.68 5.39 0.63
N ASP A 257 25.85 6.03 0.65
CA ASP A 257 26.39 7.01 -0.32
C ASP A 257 25.56 8.29 -0.53
N ALA A 258 24.24 8.21 -0.47
CA ALA A 258 23.32 9.33 -0.66
C ALA A 258 22.07 9.19 0.22
N SER A 259 21.43 10.33 0.48
CA SER A 259 20.11 10.37 1.10
C SER A 259 19.02 10.39 0.00
N ASN A 260 18.23 9.34 -0.12
CA ASN A 260 17.11 9.21 -1.09
C ASN A 260 15.78 8.76 -0.40
N ASP A 261 14.78 8.26 -1.13
CA ASP A 261 13.56 7.63 -0.57
C ASP A 261 13.46 6.12 -0.90
N CYS A 262 14.42 5.58 -1.65
CA CYS A 262 14.42 4.17 -2.02
C CYS A 262 14.95 3.34 -0.85
N PHE A 263 14.06 2.61 -0.19
CA PHE A 263 14.40 1.79 0.96
C PHE A 263 13.42 0.64 1.14
N GLY A 264 13.95 -0.57 1.28
CA GLY A 264 13.23 -1.79 1.65
C GLY A 264 14.14 -2.72 2.43
N ILE A 265 13.57 -3.55 3.29
CA ILE A 265 14.30 -4.58 4.04
C ILE A 265 13.61 -5.93 3.86
N SER A 266 14.37 -7.02 3.94
CA SER A 266 13.79 -8.35 4.08
C SER A 266 13.10 -8.51 5.45
N PRO A 267 12.13 -9.43 5.58
CA PRO A 267 11.47 -9.76 6.85
C PRO A 267 12.40 -10.05 8.02
N ASP A 268 13.54 -10.69 7.80
CA ASP A 268 14.55 -10.98 8.83
C ASP A 268 15.60 -9.85 8.99
N GLY A 269 15.50 -8.82 8.17
CA GLY A 269 16.41 -7.68 8.15
C GLY A 269 17.82 -8.03 7.70
N SER A 270 18.05 -9.18 7.08
CA SER A 270 19.36 -9.57 6.57
C SER A 270 19.71 -8.87 5.25
N VAL A 271 18.72 -8.40 4.49
CA VAL A 271 18.90 -7.71 3.21
C VAL A 271 18.28 -6.32 3.28
N VAL A 272 19.01 -5.33 2.78
CA VAL A 272 18.55 -3.94 2.65
C VAL A 272 18.71 -3.48 1.21
N ALA A 273 17.60 -3.14 0.58
CA ALA A 273 17.56 -2.53 -0.74
C ALA A 273 17.49 -1.01 -0.60
N TYR A 274 18.37 -0.31 -1.31
CA TYR A 274 18.43 1.15 -1.29
C TYR A 274 19.00 1.70 -2.60
N GLY A 275 18.86 3.01 -2.85
CA GLY A 275 19.44 3.56 -4.07
C GLY A 275 19.00 4.96 -4.45
N PHE A 276 19.86 5.70 -5.15
CA PHE A 276 19.47 6.95 -5.80
C PHE A 276 19.63 6.84 -7.32
N THR A 277 20.85 6.99 -7.84
CA THR A 277 21.16 6.82 -9.27
C THR A 277 21.56 5.38 -9.64
N ALA A 278 21.45 4.47 -8.68
CA ALA A 278 21.77 3.05 -8.81
C ALA A 278 20.89 2.26 -7.83
N ALA A 279 20.46 1.06 -8.24
CA ALA A 279 19.97 0.04 -7.32
C ALA A 279 21.15 -0.52 -6.53
N ARG A 280 21.04 -0.62 -5.21
CA ARG A 280 22.08 -1.17 -4.33
C ARG A 280 21.46 -2.07 -3.27
N ILE A 281 22.19 -3.14 -2.95
CA ILE A 281 21.77 -4.15 -2.00
C ILE A 281 22.90 -4.35 -0.99
N ALA A 282 22.60 -4.11 0.29
CA ALA A 282 23.48 -4.43 1.39
C ALA A 282 22.98 -5.68 2.13
N VAL A 283 23.90 -6.55 2.53
CA VAL A 283 23.60 -7.82 3.19
C VAL A 283 24.29 -7.90 4.55
N TRP A 284 23.57 -8.35 5.55
CA TRP A 284 24.06 -8.57 6.91
C TRP A 284 24.92 -9.83 6.98
N ASN A 285 26.16 -9.69 7.43
CA ASN A 285 27.09 -10.83 7.57
C ASN A 285 27.10 -11.46 8.98
N GLY A 286 26.22 -11.01 9.88
CA GLY A 286 26.23 -11.38 11.30
C GLY A 286 26.78 -10.29 12.23
N SER A 287 27.52 -9.31 11.69
CA SER A 287 28.16 -8.23 12.48
C SER A 287 28.00 -6.83 11.88
N GLU A 288 27.96 -6.73 10.55
CA GLU A 288 27.80 -5.47 9.82
C GLU A 288 27.08 -5.72 8.49
N TYR A 289 26.56 -4.65 7.89
CA TYR A 289 26.11 -4.69 6.50
C TYR A 289 27.28 -4.50 5.55
N GLN A 290 27.27 -5.24 4.44
CA GLN A 290 28.25 -5.09 3.36
C GLN A 290 27.52 -4.90 2.03
N LEU A 291 28.09 -4.07 1.13
CA LEU A 291 27.57 -3.95 -0.23
C LEU A 291 27.72 -5.31 -0.92
N SER A 292 26.61 -5.93 -1.30
CA SER A 292 26.61 -7.23 -1.98
C SER A 292 26.46 -7.07 -3.49
N ALA A 293 25.57 -6.17 -3.93
CA ALA A 293 25.29 -5.99 -5.34
C ALA A 293 24.80 -4.57 -5.65
N GLY A 294 24.87 -4.19 -6.92
CA GLY A 294 24.24 -2.99 -7.40
C GLY A 294 24.34 -2.82 -8.92
N THR A 295 23.46 -2.00 -9.47
CA THR A 295 23.45 -1.65 -10.89
C THR A 295 23.09 -0.18 -11.06
N ALA A 296 23.78 0.52 -11.96
CA ALA A 296 23.46 1.90 -12.29
C ALA A 296 22.14 1.99 -13.06
N VAL A 297 21.31 2.99 -12.75
CA VAL A 297 20.03 3.21 -13.44
C VAL A 297 20.05 4.61 -14.05
N SER A 298 20.80 4.75 -15.15
CA SER A 298 21.10 6.03 -15.79
C SER A 298 19.83 6.79 -16.21
N GLY A 299 19.72 8.06 -15.81
CA GLY A 299 18.58 8.92 -16.12
C GLY A 299 17.36 8.74 -15.21
N TYR A 300 17.46 7.87 -14.20
CA TYR A 300 16.41 7.58 -13.24
C TYR A 300 16.90 7.81 -11.80
N TYR A 301 15.95 7.98 -10.89
CA TYR A 301 16.18 8.18 -9.47
C TYR A 301 15.32 7.22 -8.65
N GLY A 302 15.91 6.64 -7.60
CA GLY A 302 15.25 5.67 -6.73
C GLY A 302 14.15 6.31 -5.89
N GLY A 303 12.96 5.75 -5.99
CA GLY A 303 11.76 6.20 -5.26
C GLY A 303 11.29 5.22 -4.18
N ALA A 304 11.36 3.92 -4.44
CA ALA A 304 10.91 2.88 -3.51
C ALA A 304 11.66 1.55 -3.73
N ALA A 305 11.62 0.65 -2.75
CA ALA A 305 12.13 -0.71 -2.89
C ALA A 305 11.36 -1.68 -1.97
N ALA A 306 11.33 -2.95 -2.35
CA ALA A 306 10.76 -4.05 -1.58
C ALA A 306 11.67 -5.28 -1.66
N VAL A 307 11.68 -6.11 -0.63
CA VAL A 307 12.54 -7.30 -0.53
C VAL A 307 11.70 -8.47 -0.02
N ALA A 308 11.72 -9.60 -0.74
CA ALA A 308 10.99 -10.80 -0.35
C ALA A 308 11.67 -11.56 0.80
N ALA A 309 10.97 -12.55 1.38
CA ALA A 309 11.46 -13.36 2.49
C ALA A 309 12.53 -14.39 2.09
N ASP A 310 12.69 -14.64 0.79
CA ASP A 310 13.76 -15.49 0.27
C ASP A 310 15.16 -14.83 0.33
N ASN A 311 15.22 -13.55 0.75
CA ASN A 311 16.44 -12.73 0.80
C ASN A 311 17.16 -12.62 -0.55
N ASN A 312 16.49 -12.94 -1.65
CA ASN A 312 17.07 -13.01 -2.98
C ASN A 312 16.33 -12.13 -3.99
N THR A 313 15.00 -12.11 -3.91
CA THR A 313 14.13 -11.38 -4.80
C THR A 313 13.97 -9.95 -4.30
N VAL A 314 14.54 -9.00 -5.04
CA VAL A 314 14.55 -7.58 -4.67
C VAL A 314 13.93 -6.73 -5.77
N TYR A 315 12.96 -5.90 -5.41
CA TYR A 315 12.32 -4.95 -6.32
C TYR A 315 12.79 -3.53 -6.04
N PHE A 316 13.05 -2.80 -7.11
CA PHE A 316 13.35 -1.38 -7.07
C PHE A 316 12.41 -0.61 -7.98
N GLY A 317 11.94 0.51 -7.48
CA GLY A 317 11.09 1.44 -8.19
C GLY A 317 11.80 2.77 -8.39
N PHE A 318 11.83 3.23 -9.64
CA PHE A 318 12.50 4.44 -10.05
C PHE A 318 11.57 5.36 -10.81
N TYR A 319 11.86 6.65 -10.78
CA TYR A 319 11.23 7.66 -11.64
C TYR A 319 12.28 8.32 -12.54
N LYS A 320 11.90 8.62 -13.78
CA LYS A 320 12.80 9.27 -14.73
C LYS A 320 13.07 10.71 -14.33
N ASN A 321 14.23 11.25 -14.66
CA ASN A 321 14.57 12.65 -14.38
C ASN A 321 13.67 13.70 -15.06
N THR A 322 12.86 13.28 -16.04
CA THR A 322 11.82 14.10 -16.67
C THR A 322 10.50 14.08 -15.89
N TYR A 323 10.35 13.17 -14.92
CA TYR A 323 9.13 12.92 -14.15
C TYR A 323 7.90 12.55 -15.00
N LYS A 324 8.12 11.73 -16.05
CA LYS A 324 7.08 11.35 -17.03
C LYS A 324 6.91 9.86 -17.23
N THR A 325 7.61 9.05 -16.45
CA THR A 325 7.57 7.59 -16.53
C THR A 325 8.35 7.04 -15.35
N ASN A 326 7.91 5.89 -14.88
CA ASN A 326 8.59 5.08 -13.88
C ASN A 326 9.26 3.86 -14.51
N ARG A 327 10.16 3.27 -13.74
CA ARG A 327 10.80 1.98 -14.05
C ARG A 327 10.79 1.10 -12.83
N ILE A 328 10.40 -0.16 -13.01
CA ILE A 328 10.56 -1.21 -12.02
C ILE A 328 11.68 -2.13 -12.47
N ILE A 329 12.54 -2.53 -11.55
CA ILE A 329 13.59 -3.51 -11.75
C ILE A 329 13.42 -4.61 -10.72
N ARG A 330 13.41 -5.87 -11.17
CA ARG A 330 13.61 -7.03 -10.28
C ARG A 330 15.05 -7.49 -10.38
N PHE A 331 15.71 -7.53 -9.24
CA PHE A 331 17.09 -7.95 -9.07
C PHE A 331 17.12 -9.32 -8.41
N ASP A 332 17.92 -10.23 -8.95
CA ASP A 332 18.24 -11.51 -8.34
C ASP A 332 19.58 -11.40 -7.63
N LEU A 333 19.58 -11.45 -6.31
CA LEU A 333 20.79 -11.26 -5.53
C LEU A 333 21.81 -12.38 -5.75
N ASN A 334 21.36 -13.62 -5.86
CA ASN A 334 22.18 -14.81 -6.08
C ASN A 334 22.80 -14.80 -7.48
N ALA A 335 22.05 -14.39 -8.50
CA ALA A 335 22.61 -14.20 -9.83
C ALA A 335 23.48 -12.94 -9.93
N GLY A 336 23.33 -11.99 -8.99
CA GLY A 336 24.05 -10.72 -8.98
C GLY A 336 23.65 -9.79 -10.13
N SER A 337 22.43 -9.94 -10.67
CA SER A 337 21.98 -9.25 -11.87
C SER A 337 20.49 -8.93 -11.86
N VAL A 338 20.11 -7.97 -12.70
CA VAL A 338 18.70 -7.70 -13.02
C VAL A 338 18.10 -8.88 -13.78
N SER A 339 16.98 -9.41 -13.30
CA SER A 339 16.23 -10.48 -13.98
C SER A 339 15.28 -9.92 -15.03
N TRP A 340 14.57 -8.85 -14.69
CA TRP A 340 13.68 -8.16 -15.61
C TRP A 340 13.55 -6.68 -15.26
N THR A 341 13.08 -5.91 -16.24
CA THR A 341 12.82 -4.48 -16.12
C THR A 341 11.49 -4.18 -16.80
N TYR A 342 10.65 -3.39 -16.14
CA TYR A 342 9.42 -2.85 -16.71
C TYR A 342 9.52 -1.32 -16.74
N ASP A 343 9.34 -0.74 -17.92
CA ASP A 343 9.24 0.70 -18.11
C ASP A 343 7.77 1.07 -18.30
N TYR A 344 7.28 2.01 -17.49
CA TYR A 344 5.94 2.53 -17.64
C TYR A 344 5.83 3.26 -18.98
N PRO A 345 4.64 3.29 -19.62
CA PRO A 345 4.38 4.21 -20.72
C PRO A 345 4.81 5.63 -20.34
N ALA A 346 5.33 6.40 -21.30
CA ALA A 346 5.65 7.79 -21.02
C ALA A 346 4.39 8.66 -21.05
N GLY A 347 4.11 9.35 -19.95
CA GLY A 347 3.05 10.34 -19.86
C GLY A 347 3.48 11.71 -20.36
N SER A 348 2.59 12.70 -20.23
CA SER A 348 2.86 14.08 -20.63
C SER A 348 2.39 15.11 -19.58
N GLY A 349 2.23 16.37 -19.95
CA GLY A 349 1.81 17.47 -19.05
C GLY A 349 2.91 18.09 -18.18
N GLY A 350 2.53 18.80 -17.12
CA GLY A 350 3.39 19.47 -16.14
C GLY A 350 3.56 18.73 -14.82
N TYR A 351 2.70 17.75 -14.51
CA TYR A 351 2.78 17.03 -13.23
C TYR A 351 3.86 15.93 -13.19
N GLN A 352 4.36 15.63 -12.00
CA GLN A 352 5.50 14.76 -11.79
C GLN A 352 5.04 13.35 -11.44
N ASP A 353 5.46 12.39 -12.23
CA ASP A 353 5.32 10.98 -11.88
C ASP A 353 6.54 10.51 -11.11
N VAL A 354 6.29 10.09 -9.87
CA VAL A 354 7.28 9.67 -8.90
C VAL A 354 6.82 8.36 -8.29
N MET A 355 7.62 7.31 -8.46
CA MET A 355 7.45 6.07 -7.74
C MET A 355 7.59 6.32 -6.23
N LYS A 356 6.53 6.07 -5.47
CA LYS A 356 6.44 6.53 -4.08
C LYS A 356 6.54 5.40 -3.05
N TRP A 357 5.91 4.26 -3.33
CA TRP A 357 5.93 3.12 -2.42
C TRP A 357 5.80 1.81 -3.18
N MET A 358 6.36 0.75 -2.59
CA MET A 358 6.28 -0.60 -3.11
C MET A 358 6.21 -1.60 -1.95
N GLU A 359 5.51 -2.69 -2.16
CA GLU A 359 5.51 -3.86 -1.29
C GLU A 359 5.46 -5.14 -2.13
N CYS A 360 5.91 -6.26 -1.56
CA CYS A 360 5.89 -7.55 -2.22
C CYS A 360 5.50 -8.66 -1.25
N THR A 361 4.99 -9.77 -1.81
CA THR A 361 4.67 -10.95 -1.00
C THR A 361 5.94 -11.58 -0.44
N PRO A 362 5.84 -12.28 0.72
CA PRO A 362 6.98 -12.99 1.31
C PRO A 362 7.64 -13.98 0.35
N ASP A 363 6.86 -14.62 -0.52
CA ASP A 363 7.36 -15.59 -1.51
C ASP A 363 7.93 -14.93 -2.78
N GLY A 364 7.92 -13.60 -2.88
CA GLY A 364 8.43 -12.86 -4.03
C GLY A 364 7.65 -13.09 -5.33
N ARG A 365 6.45 -13.68 -5.28
CA ARG A 365 5.65 -13.91 -6.49
C ARG A 365 4.88 -12.67 -6.96
N TRP A 366 4.52 -11.79 -6.04
CA TRP A 366 3.72 -10.62 -6.33
C TRP A 366 4.36 -9.36 -5.76
N MET A 367 4.13 -8.24 -6.45
CA MET A 367 4.51 -6.94 -5.96
C MET A 367 3.49 -5.89 -6.37
N VAL A 368 3.26 -4.91 -5.50
CA VAL A 368 2.42 -3.73 -5.76
C VAL A 368 3.26 -2.46 -5.73
N ALA A 369 3.03 -1.56 -6.67
CA ALA A 369 3.68 -0.28 -6.80
C ALA A 369 2.65 0.86 -6.78
N GLY A 370 2.96 1.93 -6.05
CA GLY A 370 2.19 3.18 -6.01
C GLY A 370 3.04 4.37 -6.48
N SER A 371 2.51 5.15 -7.43
CA SER A 371 3.16 6.36 -7.95
C SER A 371 2.29 7.62 -7.86
N TRP A 372 2.88 8.76 -8.19
CA TRP A 372 2.15 10.04 -8.23
C TRP A 372 1.34 10.27 -9.51
N GLY A 373 1.60 9.49 -10.55
CA GLY A 373 0.94 9.64 -11.84
C GLY A 373 1.48 10.79 -12.68
N CYS A 374 1.19 10.78 -13.98
CA CYS A 374 1.35 11.99 -14.79
C CYS A 374 -0.01 12.64 -15.04
N GLU A 375 -0.02 13.96 -15.29
CA GLU A 375 -1.23 14.72 -15.64
C GLU A 375 -2.02 14.14 -16.82
N ASN A 376 -1.30 13.52 -17.77
CA ASN A 376 -1.88 13.03 -19.01
C ASN A 376 -1.23 11.69 -19.38
N GLY A 377 -1.84 10.59 -18.92
CA GLY A 377 -1.39 9.21 -19.14
C GLY A 377 -0.09 8.87 -18.39
N GLY A 378 0.69 7.91 -18.90
CA GLY A 378 2.01 7.58 -18.32
C GLY A 378 2.05 6.32 -17.46
N GLY A 379 1.03 5.49 -17.58
CA GLY A 379 0.81 4.33 -16.73
C GLY A 379 -0.01 4.71 -15.50
N ASP A 380 -0.80 3.74 -15.05
CA ASP A 380 -1.69 3.86 -13.91
C ASP A 380 -0.89 4.08 -12.62
N GLU A 381 -1.47 4.69 -11.59
CA GLU A 381 -0.75 5.00 -10.34
C GLU A 381 -0.59 3.79 -9.42
N VAL A 382 -1.52 2.84 -9.47
CA VAL A 382 -1.41 1.56 -8.76
C VAL A 382 -1.18 0.47 -9.78
N ASN A 383 -0.14 -0.34 -9.59
CA ASN A 383 0.14 -1.48 -10.48
C ASN A 383 0.56 -2.69 -9.65
N VAL A 384 0.02 -3.86 -9.99
CA VAL A 384 0.40 -5.14 -9.41
C VAL A 384 1.02 -6.02 -10.47
N PHE A 385 2.20 -6.56 -10.19
CA PHE A 385 2.94 -7.44 -11.09
C PHE A 385 3.04 -8.84 -10.49
N TYR A 386 3.00 -9.82 -11.38
CA TYR A 386 3.39 -11.20 -11.08
C TYR A 386 4.81 -11.45 -11.58
N ASP A 387 5.69 -11.91 -10.71
CA ASP A 387 7.13 -11.99 -10.99
C ASP A 387 7.48 -12.86 -12.21
N LEU A 388 6.69 -13.90 -12.48
CA LEU A 388 6.94 -14.80 -13.62
C LEU A 388 6.46 -14.24 -14.97
N TYR A 389 5.54 -13.25 -14.98
CA TYR A 389 5.00 -12.64 -16.20
C TYR A 389 4.98 -11.11 -16.08
N PRO A 390 6.17 -10.46 -16.05
CA PRO A 390 6.30 -9.05 -15.73
C PRO A 390 6.11 -8.13 -16.95
N GLU A 391 5.68 -8.65 -18.12
CA GLU A 391 5.55 -7.84 -19.34
C GLU A 391 4.45 -6.76 -19.24
N SER A 392 3.50 -6.94 -18.33
CA SER A 392 2.46 -5.96 -17.99
C SER A 392 1.96 -6.16 -16.56
N PRO A 393 1.40 -5.12 -15.92
CA PRO A 393 0.64 -5.30 -14.69
C PRO A 393 -0.48 -6.31 -14.89
N VAL A 394 -0.72 -7.17 -13.90
CA VAL A 394 -1.86 -8.09 -13.85
C VAL A 394 -3.13 -7.36 -13.40
N PHE A 395 -2.95 -6.30 -12.62
CA PHE A 395 -3.99 -5.43 -12.12
C PHE A 395 -3.43 -4.02 -11.99
N SER A 396 -4.24 -3.01 -12.32
CA SER A 396 -3.86 -1.61 -12.17
C SER A 396 -5.07 -0.72 -11.89
N ILE A 397 -4.81 0.45 -11.30
CA ILE A 397 -5.82 1.48 -11.04
C ILE A 397 -5.25 2.81 -11.52
N ASP A 398 -5.87 3.37 -12.55
CA ASP A 398 -5.72 4.77 -12.95
C ASP A 398 -6.52 5.62 -11.97
N THR A 399 -5.88 6.54 -11.26
CA THR A 399 -6.47 7.27 -10.12
C THR A 399 -6.59 8.75 -10.43
N PRO A 400 -7.49 9.50 -9.79
CA PRO A 400 -7.63 10.94 -10.05
C PRO A 400 -6.41 11.76 -9.62
N GLY A 401 -5.54 11.19 -8.77
CA GLY A 401 -4.46 11.90 -8.12
C GLY A 401 -3.25 11.02 -7.82
N SER A 402 -2.57 11.29 -6.70
CA SER A 402 -1.28 10.66 -6.41
C SER A 402 -1.34 9.67 -5.27
N ILE A 403 -0.89 8.45 -5.53
CA ILE A 403 -0.75 7.40 -4.53
C ILE A 403 0.50 7.60 -3.70
N SER A 404 0.33 7.51 -2.37
CA SER A 404 1.40 7.72 -1.39
C SER A 404 1.81 6.44 -0.66
N HIS A 405 0.90 5.46 -0.59
CA HIS A 405 1.14 4.17 0.05
C HIS A 405 0.32 3.08 -0.64
N VAL A 406 0.89 1.89 -0.67
CA VAL A 406 0.26 0.65 -1.09
C VAL A 406 0.64 -0.44 -0.09
N ASP A 407 -0.20 -1.45 0.06
CA ASP A 407 0.06 -2.67 0.84
C ASP A 407 -0.44 -3.89 0.06
N ILE A 408 0.12 -5.08 0.30
CA ILE A 408 -0.28 -6.34 -0.33
C ILE A 408 -0.35 -7.48 0.71
N SER A 409 -1.40 -8.28 0.62
CA SER A 409 -1.59 -9.43 1.50
C SER A 409 -0.48 -10.47 1.29
N PRO A 410 -0.11 -11.26 2.31
CA PRO A 410 0.97 -12.25 2.18
C PRO A 410 0.76 -13.30 1.07
N ASP A 411 -0.49 -13.59 0.73
CA ASP A 411 -0.86 -14.52 -0.36
C ASP A 411 -0.94 -13.83 -1.73
N GLY A 412 -0.78 -12.51 -1.79
CA GLY A 412 -0.84 -11.68 -2.99
C GLY A 412 -2.25 -11.41 -3.52
N ARG A 413 -3.29 -11.86 -2.80
CA ARG A 413 -4.68 -11.79 -3.25
C ARG A 413 -5.33 -10.43 -3.04
N TYR A 414 -4.88 -9.64 -2.08
CA TYR A 414 -5.49 -8.35 -1.77
C TYR A 414 -4.45 -7.25 -1.75
N ILE A 415 -4.85 -6.06 -2.19
CA ILE A 415 -4.03 -4.86 -2.11
C ILE A 415 -4.84 -3.72 -1.52
N THR A 416 -4.15 -2.79 -0.88
CA THR A 416 -4.69 -1.45 -0.63
C THR A 416 -3.83 -0.40 -1.29
N ALA A 417 -4.46 0.74 -1.58
CA ALA A 417 -3.75 1.93 -2.03
C ALA A 417 -4.42 3.16 -1.41
N SER A 418 -3.62 4.16 -1.03
CA SER A 418 -4.16 5.45 -0.59
C SER A 418 -3.34 6.60 -1.09
N GLY A 419 -4.03 7.69 -1.37
CA GLY A 419 -3.41 8.87 -1.90
C GLY A 419 -4.27 10.11 -1.79
N LYS A 420 -3.72 11.18 -2.34
CA LYS A 420 -4.39 12.44 -2.50
C LYS A 420 -5.23 12.39 -3.78
N HIS A 421 -6.45 12.91 -3.72
CA HIS A 421 -7.39 12.89 -4.85
C HIS A 421 -7.00 13.74 -6.05
N VAL A 422 -6.02 14.62 -5.89
CA VAL A 422 -5.38 15.34 -7.00
C VAL A 422 -3.89 15.09 -6.98
N HIS A 423 -3.19 15.39 -8.08
CA HIS A 423 -1.75 15.19 -8.14
C HIS A 423 -1.00 15.86 -6.97
N ALA A 424 0.06 15.21 -6.50
CA ALA A 424 0.83 15.60 -5.32
C ALA A 424 1.38 17.03 -5.44
N ASN A 425 1.75 17.44 -6.65
CA ASN A 425 2.30 18.77 -6.95
C ASN A 425 1.26 19.79 -7.40
N GLN A 426 -0.03 19.44 -7.40
CA GLN A 426 -1.12 20.39 -7.58
C GLN A 426 -1.58 20.92 -6.22
N MET A 427 -1.88 22.21 -6.12
CA MET A 427 -2.57 22.73 -4.93
C MET A 427 -4.00 22.19 -4.91
N GLY A 428 -4.37 21.55 -3.81
CA GLY A 428 -5.67 20.88 -3.68
C GLY A 428 -5.67 19.91 -2.50
N SER A 429 -6.78 19.23 -2.32
CA SER A 429 -7.04 18.38 -1.16
C SER A 429 -7.87 17.17 -1.59
N GLY A 430 -8.33 16.39 -0.62
CA GLY A 430 -9.08 15.18 -0.91
C GLY A 430 -8.24 13.92 -0.84
N THR A 431 -8.93 12.80 -0.80
CA THR A 431 -8.35 11.48 -0.55
C THR A 431 -8.99 10.43 -1.42
N ASP A 432 -8.20 9.40 -1.73
CA ASP A 432 -8.70 8.13 -2.22
C ASP A 432 -8.10 6.99 -1.39
N VAL A 433 -8.92 5.99 -1.08
CA VAL A 433 -8.52 4.74 -0.44
C VAL A 433 -9.18 3.59 -1.19
N TYR A 434 -8.38 2.65 -1.68
CA TYR A 434 -8.83 1.51 -2.46
C TYR A 434 -8.54 0.22 -1.70
N MET A 435 -9.44 -0.76 -1.89
CA MET A 435 -9.17 -2.17 -1.62
C MET A 435 -9.40 -2.93 -2.92
N GLY A 436 -8.37 -3.62 -3.40
CA GLY A 436 -8.41 -4.44 -4.60
C GLY A 436 -8.23 -5.92 -4.27
N GLU A 437 -8.77 -6.77 -5.13
CA GLU A 437 -8.54 -8.20 -5.14
C GLU A 437 -7.83 -8.61 -6.42
N VAL A 438 -6.62 -9.13 -6.28
CA VAL A 438 -5.77 -9.57 -7.36
C VAL A 438 -6.13 -11.00 -7.72
N TYR A 439 -6.63 -11.18 -8.94
CA TYR A 439 -6.81 -12.49 -9.55
C TYR A 439 -5.76 -12.68 -10.65
N PHE A 440 -5.11 -13.84 -10.67
CA PHE A 440 -4.25 -14.24 -11.79
C PHE A 440 -5.05 -14.44 -13.11
N MET A 441 -6.38 -14.40 -13.03
CA MET A 441 -7.23 -14.43 -14.22
C MET A 441 -7.17 -13.06 -14.90
N GLY A 442 -6.10 -12.86 -15.67
CA GLY A 442 -5.75 -11.60 -16.32
C GLY A 442 -6.95 -10.88 -16.94
N THR A 443 -7.17 -9.68 -16.45
CA THR A 443 -8.09 -8.68 -16.99
C THR A 443 -7.27 -7.41 -17.15
N GLY A 444 -6.48 -7.37 -18.22
CA GLY A 444 -5.74 -6.19 -18.63
C GLY A 444 -5.88 -5.95 -20.14
N GLY A 445 -6.76 -5.03 -20.53
CA GLY A 445 -6.47 -4.14 -21.66
C GLY A 445 -6.69 -4.62 -23.09
N SER A 446 -7.70 -5.43 -23.36
CA SER A 446 -8.53 -5.44 -24.58
C SER A 446 -9.63 -6.46 -24.33
N GLU A 447 -10.86 -6.22 -24.80
CA GLU A 447 -12.04 -7.11 -24.64
C GLU A 447 -11.62 -8.57 -24.46
N PRO A 448 -11.99 -9.24 -23.34
CA PRO A 448 -11.40 -10.49 -22.93
C PRO A 448 -11.42 -11.46 -24.09
N VAL A 449 -10.23 -11.85 -24.52
CA VAL A 449 -10.07 -13.06 -25.30
C VAL A 449 -10.52 -14.17 -24.35
N ASN A 450 -11.79 -14.57 -24.46
CA ASN A 450 -12.49 -15.45 -23.52
C ASN A 450 -11.71 -16.77 -23.33
N LEU A 451 -10.75 -16.79 -22.40
CA LEU A 451 -10.12 -17.99 -21.92
C LEU A 451 -10.80 -18.34 -20.60
N ALA A 452 -11.67 -19.35 -20.64
CA ALA A 452 -12.39 -19.79 -19.45
C ALA A 452 -12.42 -21.31 -19.41
N VAL A 453 -12.48 -21.86 -18.20
CA VAL A 453 -12.69 -23.29 -18.00
C VAL A 453 -13.77 -23.48 -16.95
N SER A 454 -14.77 -24.30 -17.25
CA SER A 454 -15.79 -24.69 -16.28
C SER A 454 -16.05 -26.19 -16.36
N VAL A 455 -16.53 -26.78 -15.27
CA VAL A 455 -16.72 -28.22 -15.15
C VAL A 455 -18.16 -28.54 -14.79
N TYR A 456 -18.74 -29.57 -15.42
CA TYR A 456 -20.10 -30.01 -15.15
C TYR A 456 -20.31 -31.52 -15.43
N PRO A 457 -21.05 -32.25 -14.59
CA PRO A 457 -21.54 -31.83 -13.28
C PRO A 457 -20.40 -31.68 -12.27
N ASN A 458 -20.63 -30.96 -11.16
CA ASN A 458 -19.70 -30.87 -10.03
C ASN A 458 -20.50 -30.76 -8.71
N PRO A 459 -20.50 -31.78 -7.84
CA PRO A 459 -19.75 -33.03 -7.96
C PRO A 459 -20.20 -33.92 -9.13
N ALA A 460 -19.32 -34.80 -9.61
CA ALA A 460 -19.60 -35.77 -10.66
C ALA A 460 -19.40 -37.22 -10.19
N GLN A 461 -20.19 -38.15 -10.73
CA GLN A 461 -20.07 -39.58 -10.48
C GLN A 461 -19.37 -40.24 -11.69
N GLY A 462 -18.05 -40.36 -11.62
CA GLY A 462 -17.20 -40.95 -12.66
C GLY A 462 -16.92 -40.05 -13.87
N ALA A 463 -17.95 -39.53 -14.55
CA ALA A 463 -17.79 -38.75 -15.78
C ALA A 463 -18.21 -37.29 -15.62
N PHE A 464 -17.45 -36.39 -16.25
CA PHE A 464 -17.75 -34.96 -16.30
C PHE A 464 -17.29 -34.35 -17.61
N SER A 465 -17.76 -33.14 -17.89
CA SER A 465 -17.36 -32.35 -19.03
C SER A 465 -16.63 -31.11 -18.56
N VAL A 466 -15.56 -30.78 -19.28
CA VAL A 466 -14.85 -29.51 -19.15
C VAL A 466 -15.26 -28.62 -20.33
N ASN A 467 -15.95 -27.52 -20.05
CA ASN A 467 -16.20 -26.49 -21.06
C ASN A 467 -14.99 -25.56 -21.10
N ALA A 468 -14.22 -25.64 -22.19
CA ALA A 468 -13.09 -24.78 -22.46
C ALA A 468 -13.55 -23.67 -23.42
N VAL A 469 -13.37 -22.42 -23.01
CA VAL A 469 -13.53 -21.27 -23.89
C VAL A 469 -12.12 -20.83 -24.25
N LEU A 470 -11.85 -20.73 -25.54
CA LEU A 470 -10.60 -20.27 -26.15
C LEU A 470 -10.95 -19.18 -27.16
N PRO A 471 -10.01 -18.25 -27.48
CA PRO A 471 -10.12 -17.37 -28.65
C PRO A 471 -10.61 -18.13 -29.89
N GLU A 472 -11.37 -17.50 -30.78
CA GLU A 472 -12.03 -18.16 -31.95
C GLU A 472 -11.08 -18.96 -32.88
N THR A 473 -9.76 -18.85 -32.69
CA THR A 473 -8.72 -19.63 -33.39
C THR A 473 -7.65 -20.22 -32.46
N GLY A 474 -7.83 -20.16 -31.14
CA GLY A 474 -6.84 -20.59 -30.15
C GLY A 474 -6.74 -22.10 -30.01
N SER A 475 -5.53 -22.59 -29.75
CA SER A 475 -5.28 -23.96 -29.29
C SER A 475 -4.70 -23.93 -27.89
N GLY A 476 -5.01 -24.94 -27.09
CA GLY A 476 -4.46 -25.13 -25.76
C GLY A 476 -4.32 -26.61 -25.40
N VAL A 477 -3.91 -26.86 -24.17
CA VAL A 477 -3.84 -28.19 -23.55
C VAL A 477 -4.58 -28.13 -22.24
N LEU A 478 -5.62 -28.97 -22.12
CA LEU A 478 -6.31 -29.21 -20.86
C LEU A 478 -5.55 -30.30 -20.11
N ASN A 479 -5.09 -29.97 -18.92
CA ASN A 479 -4.45 -30.87 -17.97
C ASN A 479 -5.37 -31.05 -16.76
N ILE A 480 -5.47 -32.24 -16.20
CA ILE A 480 -6.19 -32.48 -14.95
C ILE A 480 -5.21 -33.08 -13.97
N TYR A 481 -5.08 -32.42 -12.81
CA TYR A 481 -4.16 -32.81 -11.76
C TYR A 481 -4.93 -33.36 -10.57
N ASP A 482 -4.44 -34.45 -10.00
CA ASP A 482 -4.91 -34.93 -8.70
C ASP A 482 -4.41 -34.02 -7.55
N PHE A 483 -4.87 -34.29 -6.32
CA PHE A 483 -4.47 -33.52 -5.14
C PHE A 483 -2.96 -33.62 -4.82
N ALA A 484 -2.27 -34.65 -5.31
CA ALA A 484 -0.81 -34.78 -5.18
C ALA A 484 -0.04 -34.01 -6.28
N GLY A 485 -0.74 -33.29 -7.16
CA GLY A 485 -0.15 -32.53 -8.26
C GLY A 485 0.29 -33.38 -9.44
N ARG A 486 -0.13 -34.65 -9.53
CA ARG A 486 0.19 -35.52 -10.68
C ARG A 486 -0.81 -35.26 -11.80
N CYS A 487 -0.33 -35.06 -13.03
CA CYS A 487 -1.21 -34.97 -14.19
C CYS A 487 -1.80 -36.36 -14.48
N VAL A 488 -3.11 -36.48 -14.36
CA VAL A 488 -3.87 -37.73 -14.55
C VAL A 488 -4.65 -37.75 -15.86
N TYR A 489 -4.85 -36.61 -16.50
CA TYR A 489 -5.49 -36.50 -17.80
C TYR A 489 -4.90 -35.32 -18.58
N GLU A 490 -4.59 -35.51 -19.85
CA GLU A 490 -4.08 -34.47 -20.74
C GLU A 490 -4.75 -34.61 -22.11
N THR A 491 -5.29 -33.52 -22.64
CA THR A 491 -5.79 -33.49 -24.01
C THR A 491 -5.55 -32.14 -24.67
N PRO A 492 -5.17 -32.11 -25.96
CA PRO A 492 -5.20 -30.89 -26.73
C PRO A 492 -6.65 -30.38 -26.87
N VAL A 493 -6.79 -29.05 -26.92
CA VAL A 493 -8.06 -28.35 -27.11
C VAL A 493 -7.90 -27.40 -28.28
N ALA A 494 -8.78 -27.52 -29.28
CA ALA A 494 -8.78 -26.64 -30.45
C ALA A 494 -10.10 -25.85 -30.49
N GLY A 495 -9.99 -24.53 -30.33
CA GLY A 495 -11.15 -23.63 -30.22
C GLY A 495 -11.97 -23.84 -28.94
N SER A 496 -13.01 -23.02 -28.79
CA SER A 496 -13.97 -23.18 -27.70
C SER A 496 -14.81 -24.45 -27.88
N GLY A 497 -14.99 -25.23 -26.82
CA GLY A 497 -15.79 -26.45 -26.86
C GLY A 497 -15.88 -27.20 -25.55
N GLN A 498 -16.78 -28.17 -25.53
CA GLN A 498 -16.94 -29.09 -24.42
C GLN A 498 -16.10 -30.35 -24.63
N ILE A 499 -15.29 -30.68 -23.64
CA ILE A 499 -14.41 -31.85 -23.62
C ILE A 499 -15.00 -32.84 -22.61
N ALA A 500 -15.43 -34.01 -23.09
CA ALA A 500 -15.90 -35.07 -22.20
C ALA A 500 -14.69 -35.79 -21.60
N VAL A 501 -14.61 -35.81 -20.27
CA VAL A 501 -13.65 -36.61 -19.52
C VAL A 501 -14.37 -37.88 -19.08
N SER A 502 -14.00 -38.99 -19.72
CA SER A 502 -14.62 -40.30 -19.54
C SER A 502 -13.67 -41.34 -18.95
N GLU A 503 -12.48 -40.92 -18.55
CA GLU A 503 -11.54 -41.80 -17.85
C GLU A 503 -12.05 -42.10 -16.44
N GLU A 504 -11.87 -43.34 -15.99
CA GLU A 504 -12.18 -43.75 -14.62
C GLU A 504 -11.16 -43.14 -13.64
N LEU A 505 -11.33 -41.86 -13.36
CA LEU A 505 -10.62 -41.16 -12.30
C LEU A 505 -11.22 -41.56 -10.94
N PRO A 506 -10.42 -41.94 -9.93
CA PRO A 506 -10.92 -42.24 -8.59
C PRO A 506 -11.69 -41.08 -7.96
N ALA A 507 -12.58 -41.35 -7.00
CA ALA A 507 -13.18 -40.30 -6.18
C ALA A 507 -12.09 -39.41 -5.54
N GLY A 508 -12.28 -38.09 -5.59
CA GLY A 508 -11.26 -37.14 -5.19
C GLY A 508 -11.51 -35.72 -5.69
N VAL A 509 -10.59 -34.81 -5.37
CA VAL A 509 -10.59 -33.42 -5.84
C VAL A 509 -9.51 -33.26 -6.90
N TYR A 510 -9.87 -32.68 -8.03
CA TYR A 510 -8.96 -32.45 -9.15
C TYR A 510 -8.97 -30.99 -9.59
N ASN A 511 -7.81 -30.53 -10.08
CA ASN A 511 -7.65 -29.21 -10.72
C ASN A 511 -7.58 -29.39 -12.24
N CYS A 512 -8.55 -28.84 -12.95
CA CYS A 512 -8.57 -28.75 -14.41
C CYS A 512 -7.87 -27.45 -14.82
N LEU A 513 -6.77 -27.55 -15.57
CA LEU A 513 -5.92 -26.44 -15.99
C LEU A 513 -5.86 -26.39 -17.52
N LEU A 514 -6.43 -25.35 -18.12
CA LEU A 514 -6.34 -25.08 -19.54
C LEU A 514 -5.19 -24.10 -19.81
N ASN A 515 -4.12 -24.60 -20.43
CA ASN A 515 -2.97 -23.80 -20.84
C ASN A 515 -3.08 -23.47 -22.34
N SER A 516 -2.91 -22.22 -22.72
CA SER A 516 -2.90 -21.79 -24.12
C SER A 516 -1.88 -20.68 -24.33
N SER A 517 -1.63 -20.31 -25.59
CA SER A 517 -0.82 -19.11 -25.88
C SER A 517 -1.47 -17.81 -25.41
N ALA A 518 -2.78 -17.82 -25.12
CA ALA A 518 -3.52 -16.67 -24.60
C ALA A 518 -3.53 -16.60 -23.05
N GLY A 519 -2.95 -17.58 -22.37
CA GLY A 519 -2.88 -17.63 -20.91
C GLY A 519 -3.32 -18.97 -20.34
N THR A 520 -3.62 -18.97 -19.04
CA THR A 520 -4.00 -20.15 -18.28
C THR A 520 -5.33 -19.93 -17.56
N ALA A 521 -6.24 -20.90 -17.64
CA ALA A 521 -7.50 -20.90 -16.90
C ALA A 521 -7.61 -22.17 -16.04
N ALA A 522 -8.23 -22.08 -14.85
CA ALA A 522 -8.36 -23.22 -13.94
C ALA A 522 -9.78 -23.38 -13.38
N ALA A 523 -10.21 -24.63 -13.18
CA ALA A 523 -11.43 -25.00 -12.46
C ALA A 523 -11.19 -26.22 -11.57
N ARG A 524 -12.00 -26.40 -10.54
CA ARG A 524 -11.93 -27.56 -9.65
C ARG A 524 -13.14 -28.46 -9.84
N ILE A 525 -12.92 -29.78 -9.85
CA ILE A 525 -13.96 -30.80 -9.91
C ILE A 525 -13.83 -31.75 -8.72
N VAL A 526 -14.96 -32.14 -8.13
CA VAL A 526 -15.04 -33.18 -7.11
C VAL A 526 -15.69 -34.42 -7.73
N LEU A 527 -14.97 -35.54 -7.70
CA LEU A 527 -15.50 -36.85 -8.09
C LEU A 527 -15.94 -37.63 -6.86
N ILE A 528 -17.12 -38.22 -6.94
CA ILE A 528 -17.72 -39.08 -5.91
C ILE A 528 -18.03 -40.46 -6.50
N ASP A 529 -17.99 -41.49 -5.66
CA ASP A 529 -18.34 -42.87 -6.03
C ASP A 529 -19.86 -43.08 -6.16
#